data_AF-A0A1D1ZGE2-F1
#
_entry.id   AF-A0A1D1ZGE2-F1
#
_cell.length_a   1.000
_cell.length_b   1.000
_cell.length_c   1.000
_cell.angle_alpha   90.00
_cell.angle_beta   90.00
_cell.angle_gamma   90.00
#
_symmetry.space_group_name_H-M   'P 1'
#
loop_
_entity.id
_entity.type
_entity.pdbx_description
1 polymer ?
#
loop_
_entity_poly.entity_id
_entity_poly.type
_entity_poly.pdbx_seq_one_letter_code
_entity_poly.pdbx_strand_id
1 'polypeptide(L)'
;HILKKKMFPQVYDGNIHPDEWLQQITAYCFLKKFDEDVKFAKMMIDSTICVPKDVASLTELASALKSDISFTVFKNTNKRKLQVLKYGSENVGGDTAKF
;
A
#
# COMPACT_ATOMS: atom_id res chain seq x y z
N HIS A 1 10.37 -11.85 -23.95
CA HIS A 1 10.28 -12.46 -22.60
C HIS A 1 9.14 -11.73 -21.87
N ILE A 2 7.92 -12.24 -22.00
CA ILE A 2 6.70 -11.56 -21.53
C ILE A 2 6.72 -11.61 -20.01
N LEU A 3 6.81 -10.44 -19.38
CA LEU A 3 6.59 -10.27 -17.94
C LEU A 3 5.30 -11.00 -17.57
N LYS A 4 5.41 -12.10 -16.81
CA LYS A 4 4.27 -12.74 -16.17
C LYS A 4 3.61 -11.67 -15.30
N LYS A 5 2.56 -11.06 -15.83
CA LYS A 5 1.74 -10.05 -15.16
C LYS A 5 1.33 -10.68 -13.82
N LYS A 6 1.84 -10.13 -12.71
CA LYS A 6 1.54 -10.63 -11.36
C LYS A 6 0.02 -10.66 -11.22
N MET A 7 -0.54 -11.88 -11.28
CA MET A 7 -1.98 -12.08 -11.24
C MET A 7 -2.51 -12.05 -9.81
N PHE A 8 -1.62 -12.03 -8.81
CA PHE A 8 -1.94 -11.98 -7.40
C PHE A 8 -1.60 -10.61 -6.79
N PRO A 9 -2.39 -10.13 -5.82
CA PRO A 9 -2.04 -8.96 -5.02
C PRO A 9 -0.69 -9.17 -4.34
N GLN A 10 0.04 -8.09 -4.11
CA GLN A 10 1.24 -8.16 -3.28
C GLN A 10 0.86 -8.42 -1.82
N VAL A 11 1.75 -9.11 -1.10
CA VAL A 11 1.65 -9.23 0.36
C VAL A 11 1.84 -7.85 0.99
N TYR A 12 1.07 -7.53 2.03
CA TYR A 12 1.25 -6.30 2.79
C TYR A 12 2.42 -6.44 3.75
N ASP A 13 3.48 -5.68 3.52
CA ASP A 13 4.73 -5.68 4.31
C ASP A 13 4.97 -4.32 5.01
N GLY A 14 3.97 -3.44 5.01
CA GLY A 14 4.06 -2.09 5.57
C GLY A 14 4.70 -1.04 4.66
N ASN A 15 5.19 -1.41 3.46
CA ASN A 15 5.84 -0.47 2.52
C ASN A 15 4.88 0.16 1.49
N ILE A 16 3.57 -0.01 1.66
CA ILE A 16 2.51 0.61 0.87
C ILE A 16 1.45 1.19 1.79
N HIS A 17 0.76 2.24 1.34
CA HIS A 17 -0.36 2.78 2.10
C HIS A 17 -1.48 1.73 2.25
N PRO A 18 -2.03 1.49 3.46
CA PRO A 18 -3.06 0.47 3.68
C PRO A 18 -4.26 0.58 2.74
N ASP A 19 -4.74 1.80 2.46
CA ASP A 19 -5.88 2.00 1.57
C ASP A 19 -5.55 1.65 0.11
N GLU A 20 -4.34 1.99 -0.36
CA GLU A 20 -3.90 1.65 -1.73
C GLU A 20 -3.73 0.14 -1.89
N TRP A 21 -3.22 -0.53 -0.86
CA TRP A 21 -3.10 -1.97 -0.85
C TRP A 21 -4.47 -2.66 -0.83
N LEU A 22 -5.42 -2.18 -0.02
CA LEU A 22 -6.79 -2.70 -0.01
C LEU A 22 -7.48 -2.52 -1.36
N GLN A 23 -7.25 -1.41 -2.06
CA GLN A 23 -7.74 -1.24 -3.43
C GLN A 23 -7.21 -2.31 -4.40
N GLN A 24 -5.95 -2.76 -4.24
CA GLN A 24 -5.41 -3.86 -5.03
C GLN A 24 -6.08 -5.20 -4.71
N ILE A 25 -6.39 -5.45 -3.42
CA ILE A 25 -7.12 -6.64 -2.98
C ILE A 25 -8.54 -6.63 -3.56
N THR A 26 -9.28 -5.53 -3.40
CA THR A 26 -10.63 -5.33 -3.94
C THR A 26 -10.65 -5.52 -5.46
N ALA A 27 -9.72 -4.90 -6.19
CA ALA A 27 -9.62 -5.06 -7.64
C ALA A 27 -9.36 -6.51 -8.05
N TYR A 28 -8.53 -7.23 -7.30
CA TYR A 28 -8.28 -8.65 -7.54
C TYR A 28 -9.53 -9.51 -7.28
N CYS A 29 -10.23 -9.30 -6.17
CA CYS A 29 -11.48 -10.01 -5.86
C CYS A 29 -12.51 -9.78 -6.96
N PHE A 30 -12.70 -8.53 -7.40
CA PHE A 30 -13.58 -8.18 -8.51
C PHE A 30 -13.21 -8.93 -9.80
N LEU A 31 -11.94 -8.92 -10.20
CA LEU A 31 -11.47 -9.61 -11.41
C LEU A 31 -11.64 -11.13 -11.35
N LYS A 32 -11.55 -11.72 -10.16
CA LYS A 32 -11.70 -13.15 -9.93
C LYS A 32 -13.13 -13.57 -9.60
N LYS A 33 -14.07 -12.61 -9.49
CA LYS A 33 -15.46 -12.84 -9.06
C LYS A 33 -15.53 -13.52 -7.69
N PHE A 34 -14.65 -13.10 -6.78
CA PHE A 34 -14.73 -13.43 -5.36
C PHE A 34 -15.36 -12.27 -4.62
N ASP A 35 -16.10 -12.58 -3.56
CA ASP A 35 -16.54 -11.56 -2.62
C ASP A 35 -15.33 -10.98 -1.88
N GLU A 36 -15.39 -9.69 -1.59
CA GLU A 36 -14.39 -9.03 -0.75
C GLU A 36 -14.50 -9.59 0.68
N ASP A 37 -13.46 -10.32 1.11
CA ASP A 37 -13.41 -10.96 2.42
C ASP A 37 -12.22 -10.44 3.24
N VAL A 38 -12.51 -9.91 4.43
CA VAL A 38 -11.50 -9.51 5.43
C VAL A 38 -10.57 -10.66 5.79
N LYS A 39 -11.06 -11.91 5.81
CA LYS A 39 -10.22 -13.09 6.06
C LYS A 39 -9.19 -13.27 4.97
N PHE A 40 -9.58 -13.11 3.71
CA PHE A 40 -8.66 -13.18 2.59
C PHE A 40 -7.62 -12.07 2.67
N ALA A 41 -8.04 -10.83 2.95
CA ALA A 41 -7.11 -9.72 3.15
C ALA A 41 -6.12 -10.01 4.30
N LYS A 42 -6.60 -10.52 5.45
CA LYS A 42 -5.76 -10.92 6.59
C LYS A 42 -4.72 -11.98 6.23
N MET A 43 -5.05 -12.94 5.35
CA MET A 43 -4.09 -13.95 4.87
C MET A 43 -2.99 -13.38 3.97
N MET A 44 -3.20 -12.19 3.40
CA MET A 44 -2.26 -11.52 2.51
C MET A 44 -1.36 -10.52 3.23
N ILE A 45 -1.33 -10.55 4.57
CA ILE A 45 -0.48 -9.68 5.41
C ILE A 45 0.76 -10.46 5.81
N ASP A 46 1.91 -9.79 5.77
CA ASP A 46 3.17 -10.36 6.23
C ASP A 46 3.06 -10.76 7.71
N SER A 47 3.53 -11.96 8.04
CA SER A 47 3.42 -12.52 9.40
C SER A 47 4.10 -11.70 10.50
N THR A 48 4.99 -10.78 10.14
CA THR A 48 5.64 -9.85 11.08
C THR A 48 4.71 -8.72 11.53
N ILE A 49 3.60 -8.48 10.83
CA ILE A 49 2.61 -7.44 11.13
C ILE A 49 1.44 -8.08 11.88
N CYS A 50 1.27 -7.69 13.15
CA CYS A 50 0.23 -8.24 14.00
C CYS A 50 -1.08 -7.45 13.83
N VAL A 51 -2.12 -8.11 13.35
CA VAL A 51 -3.47 -7.52 13.26
C VAL A 51 -4.38 -8.13 14.33
N PRO A 52 -5.18 -7.33 15.05
CA PRO A 52 -6.15 -7.84 16.01
C PRO A 52 -7.15 -8.84 15.39
N LYS A 53 -7.45 -9.90 16.14
CA LYS A 53 -8.29 -11.01 15.65
C LYS A 53 -9.75 -10.58 15.39
N ASP A 54 -10.22 -9.61 16.15
CA ASP A 54 -11.58 -9.05 16.18
C ASP A 54 -11.90 -8.10 15.01
N VAL A 55 -10.89 -7.66 14.24
CA VAL A 55 -11.12 -6.89 13.01
C VAL A 55 -12.03 -7.65 12.05
N ALA A 56 -13.21 -7.08 11.77
CA ALA A 56 -14.31 -7.70 11.04
C ALA A 56 -14.66 -6.99 9.73
N SER A 57 -14.13 -5.78 9.49
CA SER A 57 -14.33 -5.02 8.23
C SER A 57 -13.01 -4.59 7.59
N LEU A 58 -13.03 -4.31 6.27
CA LEU A 58 -11.84 -3.79 5.57
C LEU A 58 -11.45 -2.40 6.09
N THR A 59 -12.42 -1.60 6.55
CA THR A 59 -12.19 -0.29 7.16
C THR A 59 -11.47 -0.41 8.51
N GLU A 60 -11.90 -1.35 9.36
CA GLU A 60 -11.19 -1.67 10.60
C GLU A 60 -9.79 -2.21 10.31
N LEU A 61 -9.64 -3.05 9.28
CA LEU A 61 -8.35 -3.57 8.86
C LEU A 61 -7.40 -2.45 8.43
N ALA A 62 -7.87 -1.52 7.60
CA ALA A 62 -7.10 -0.34 7.21
C ALA A 62 -6.64 0.47 8.43
N SER A 63 -7.54 0.66 9.40
CA SER A 63 -7.25 1.40 10.63
C SER A 63 -6.22 0.68 11.49
N ALA A 64 -6.34 -0.65 11.64
CA ALA A 64 -5.37 -1.48 12.34
C ALA A 64 -3.98 -1.41 11.69
N LEU A 65 -3.91 -1.54 10.36
CA LEU A 65 -2.66 -1.43 9.61
C LEU A 65 -2.02 -0.03 9.73
N LYS A 66 -2.83 1.03 9.74
CA LYS A 66 -2.34 2.40 9.98
C LYS A 66 -1.80 2.61 11.40
N SER A 67 -2.26 1.83 12.36
CA SER A 67 -1.77 1.89 13.75
C SER A 67 -0.48 1.11 13.98
N ASP A 68 -0.09 0.22 13.05
CA ASP A 68 1.10 -0.60 13.17
C ASP A 68 2.41 0.21 13.02
N ILE A 69 3.48 -0.28 13.64
CA ILE A 69 4.79 0.38 13.63
C ILE A 69 5.40 0.42 12.23
N SER A 70 5.15 -0.59 11.39
CA SER A 70 5.64 -0.64 10.01
C SER A 70 5.13 0.55 9.20
N PHE A 71 3.85 0.90 9.33
CA PHE A 71 3.27 2.04 8.64
C PHE A 71 3.87 3.38 9.13
N THR A 72 4.17 3.48 10.43
CA THR A 72 4.87 4.64 10.98
C THR A 72 6.28 4.78 10.38
N VAL A 73 7.03 3.68 10.26
CA VAL A 73 8.35 3.65 9.62
C VAL A 73 8.25 4.05 8.14
N PHE A 74 7.27 3.52 7.41
CA PHE A 74 7.00 3.89 6.02
C PHE A 74 6.75 5.40 5.88
N LYS A 75 5.87 5.99 6.69
CA LYS A 75 5.58 7.43 6.67
C LYS A 75 6.82 8.27 6.94
N ASN A 76 7.61 7.91 7.95
CA ASN A 76 8.83 8.63 8.32
C ASN A 76 9.91 8.54 7.23
N THR A 77 10.05 7.37 6.63
CA THR A 77 10.99 7.15 5.52
C THR A 77 10.62 8.00 4.31
N ASN A 78 9.35 8.01 3.91
CA ASN A 78 8.88 8.84 2.81
C ASN A 78 9.02 10.34 3.12
N LYS A 79 8.69 10.76 4.34
CA LYS A 79 8.92 12.16 4.78
C LYS A 79 10.38 12.55 4.64
N ARG A 80 11.32 11.71 5.06
CA ARG A 80 12.77 11.97 4.93
C ARG A 80 13.19 12.04 3.46
N LYS A 81 12.73 11.11 2.63
CA LYS A 81 13.00 11.13 1.18
C LYS A 81 12.49 12.42 0.55
N LEU A 82 11.26 12.84 0.86
CA LEU A 82 10.67 14.09 0.36
C LEU A 82 11.47 15.34 0.79
N GLN A 83 11.98 15.37 2.03
CA GLN A 83 12.85 16.46 2.50
C GLN A 83 14.19 16.53 1.76
N VAL A 84 14.71 15.38 1.30
CA VAL A 84 15.97 15.29 0.54
C VAL A 84 15.75 15.62 -0.94
N LEU A 85 14.55 15.33 -1.49
CA LEU A 85 14.14 15.64 -2.86
C LEU A 85 13.95 17.15 -3.12
N LYS A 86 14.67 18.03 -2.40
CA LYS A 86 14.64 19.49 -2.58
C LYS A 86 14.61 19.82 -4.07
N TYR A 87 13.54 20.49 -4.47
CA TYR A 87 13.35 21.04 -5.79
C TYR A 87 14.58 21.89 -6.16
N GLY A 88 15.36 21.44 -7.14
CA GLY A 88 16.35 22.27 -7.80
C GLY A 88 15.57 23.35 -8.52
N SER A 89 15.76 24.62 -8.16
CA SER A 89 14.98 25.71 -8.76
C SER A 89 15.14 25.70 -10.28
N GLU A 90 14.04 25.96 -10.99
CA GLU A 90 13.94 26.15 -12.45
C GLU A 90 14.78 27.32 -13.02
N ASN A 91 15.73 27.86 -12.23
CA ASN A 91 16.67 28.87 -12.71
C ASN A 91 17.67 28.31 -13.74
N VAL A 92 17.58 27.02 -14.08
CA VAL A 92 18.24 26.38 -15.22
C VAL A 92 17.16 25.87 -16.19
N GLY A 93 16.52 26.81 -16.89
CA GLY A 93 15.89 26.60 -18.20
C GLY A 93 15.04 25.34 -18.41
N GLY A 94 13.77 25.41 -17.99
CA GLY A 94 12.60 24.92 -18.71
C GLY A 94 12.62 23.50 -19.28
N ASP A 95 12.16 22.53 -18.47
CA ASP A 95 11.39 21.40 -19.00
C ASP A 95 10.19 21.16 -18.08
N THR A 96 9.14 21.96 -18.29
CA THR A 96 7.87 21.81 -17.57
C THR A 96 7.18 20.54 -18.04
N ALA A 97 7.04 19.58 -17.13
CA ALA A 97 6.20 18.41 -17.36
C ALA A 97 4.75 18.87 -17.58
N LYS A 98 4.21 18.60 -18.77
CA LYS A 98 2.80 18.81 -19.08
C LYS A 98 1.99 17.71 -18.38
N PHE A 99 1.05 18.13 -17.54
CA PHE A 99 0.00 17.26 -16.98
C PHE A 99 -1.10 16.99 -18.00
#